data_AF-W6ZWJ0-F1
#
_entry.id   AF-W6ZWJ0-F1
#
_cell.length_a   1.000
_cell.length_b   1.000
_cell.length_c   1.000
_cell.angle_alpha   90.00
_cell.angle_beta   90.00
_cell.angle_gamma   90.00
#
_symmetry.space_group_name_H-M   'P 1'
#
loop_
_entity.id
_entity.type
_entity.pdbx_description
1 polymer ?
#
loop_
_entity_poly.entity_id
_entity_poly.type
_entity_poly.pdbx_seq_one_letter_code
_entity_poly.pdbx_strand_id
1 'polypeptide(L)'
;MVLLSNTAFIEELNKLCGEIDEKRKTSIWITMKKVKRSTVKNVIPQKKNSDKKNKRTNKGDNKSNKKYVCLVRATDGKKKKISTHVYDNVINFSQELSSIMRS
;
A
#
# COMPACT_ATOMS: atom_id res chain seq x y z
N MET A 1 7.92 -0.40 -13.88
CA MET A 1 7.11 -0.65 -12.67
C MET A 1 7.41 0.48 -11.70
N VAL A 2 6.38 1.17 -11.20
CA VAL A 2 6.53 2.40 -10.40
C VAL A 2 6.06 2.14 -8.97
N LEU A 3 6.86 2.55 -7.99
CA LEU A 3 6.48 2.51 -6.57
C LEU A 3 5.87 3.87 -6.19
N LEU A 4 4.63 3.86 -5.71
CA LEU A 4 3.84 5.04 -5.40
C LEU A 4 3.48 5.10 -3.90
N SER A 5 3.11 6.29 -3.43
CA SER A 5 2.42 6.44 -2.14
C SER A 5 1.07 5.73 -2.17
N ASN A 6 0.49 5.45 -1.00
CA ASN A 6 -0.81 4.75 -0.96
C ASN A 6 -1.90 5.53 -1.69
N THR A 7 -1.99 6.85 -1.48
CA THR A 7 -2.96 7.73 -2.16
C THR A 7 -2.76 7.75 -3.68
N ALA A 8 -1.52 7.98 -4.15
CA ALA A 8 -1.25 8.01 -5.58
C ALA A 8 -1.48 6.65 -6.26
N PHE A 9 -1.26 5.54 -5.55
CA PHE A 9 -1.60 4.21 -6.05
C PHE A 9 -3.10 4.05 -6.28
N ILE A 10 -3.93 4.52 -5.34
CA ILE A 10 -5.39 4.43 -5.43
C ILE A 10 -5.92 5.29 -6.59
N GLU A 11 -5.40 6.51 -6.74
CA GLU A 11 -5.74 7.39 -7.88
C GLU A 11 -5.35 6.75 -9.23
N GLU A 12 -4.13 6.22 -9.35
CA GLU A 12 -3.69 5.57 -10.59
C GLU A 12 -4.43 4.26 -10.86
N LEU A 13 -4.82 3.52 -9.82
CA LEU A 13 -5.66 2.33 -9.96
C LEU A 13 -7.07 2.70 -10.45
N ASN A 14 -7.66 3.76 -9.92
CA ASN A 14 -8.94 4.28 -10.40
C ASN A 14 -8.89 4.66 -11.88
N LYS A 15 -7.82 5.32 -12.33
CA LYS A 15 -7.62 5.60 -13.76
C LYS A 15 -7.48 4.30 -14.57
N LEU A 16 -6.76 3.32 -14.05
CA LEU A 16 -6.54 2.03 -14.71
C LEU A 16 -7.84 1.23 -14.88
N CYS A 17 -8.75 1.30 -13.91
CA CYS A 17 -10.08 0.69 -13.98
C CYS A 17 -11.08 1.55 -14.77
N GLY A 18 -10.95 2.87 -14.69
CA GLY A 18 -11.85 3.88 -15.25
C GLY A 18 -11.53 4.36 -16.66
N GLU A 19 -10.44 3.89 -17.29
CA GLU A 19 -10.23 3.95 -18.75
C GLU A 19 -11.25 3.03 -19.47
N ILE A 20 -12.53 3.26 -19.19
CA ILE A 20 -13.69 2.67 -19.83
C ILE A 20 -13.94 3.52 -21.08
N ASP A 21 -13.05 3.40 -22.06
CA ASP A 21 -13.54 3.44 -23.42
C ASP A 21 -14.48 2.23 -23.53
N GLU A 22 -15.77 2.43 -23.78
CA GLU A 22 -16.81 1.39 -23.87
C GLU A 22 -16.44 0.19 -24.78
N LYS A 23 -15.38 0.35 -25.59
CA LYS A 23 -14.85 -0.64 -26.53
C LYS A 23 -13.70 -1.50 -25.98
N ARG A 24 -13.10 -1.20 -24.82
CA ARG A 24 -11.92 -1.91 -24.30
C ARG A 24 -12.17 -2.63 -22.98
N LYS A 25 -12.65 -3.87 -23.08
CA LYS A 25 -12.60 -4.83 -21.98
C LYS A 25 -11.13 -5.20 -21.71
N THR A 26 -10.59 -4.75 -20.58
CA THR A 26 -9.22 -5.05 -20.17
C THR A 26 -9.24 -5.69 -18.78
N SER A 27 -8.52 -6.80 -18.61
CA SER A 27 -8.35 -7.43 -17.29
C SER A 27 -7.26 -6.71 -16.50
N ILE A 28 -7.60 -6.27 -15.29
CA ILE A 28 -6.63 -5.68 -14.37
C ILE A 28 -6.14 -6.75 -13.40
N TRP A 29 -4.83 -6.97 -13.39
CA TRP A 29 -4.15 -7.91 -12.51
C TRP A 29 -3.70 -7.21 -11.25
N ILE A 30 -4.23 -7.62 -10.10
CA ILE A 30 -3.82 -7.12 -8.79
C ILE A 30 -3.16 -8.27 -8.01
N THR A 31 -1.98 -8.02 -7.46
CA THR A 31 -1.25 -8.99 -6.63
C THR A 31 -0.88 -8.39 -5.29
N MET A 32 -0.95 -9.21 -4.24
CA MET A 32 -0.57 -8.86 -2.88
C MET A 32 0.52 -9.82 -2.41
N LYS A 33 1.64 -9.29 -1.89
CA LYS A 33 2.77 -10.09 -1.42
C LYS A 33 3.26 -9.61 -0.06
N LYS A 34 3.40 -10.53 0.89
CA LYS A 34 4.07 -10.27 2.17
C LYS A 34 5.57 -10.06 1.92
N VAL A 35 6.09 -8.91 2.34
CA VAL A 35 7.52 -8.57 2.21
C VAL A 35 8.10 -8.13 3.56
N LYS A 36 9.38 -8.38 3.79
CA LYS A 36 10.06 -7.96 5.02
C LYS A 36 10.24 -6.43 4.99
N ARG A 37 9.98 -5.76 6.11
CA ARG A 37 10.15 -4.29 6.20
C ARG A 37 11.61 -3.87 5.99
N SER A 38 12.57 -4.72 6.35
CA SER A 38 14.01 -4.46 6.15
C SER A 38 14.43 -4.36 4.68
N THR A 39 13.66 -4.93 3.76
CA THR A 39 13.95 -4.84 2.32
C THR A 39 13.34 -3.59 1.67
N VAL A 40 12.45 -2.87 2.38
CA VAL A 40 11.85 -1.62 1.93
C VAL A 40 12.80 -0.48 2.31
N LYS A 41 13.84 -0.27 1.49
CA LYS A 41 14.76 0.85 1.65
C LYS A 41 13.97 2.15 1.38
N ASN A 42 13.95 3.07 2.36
CA ASN A 42 13.68 4.50 2.19
C ASN A 42 12.22 5.02 2.15
N VAL A 43 11.32 4.64 3.08
CA VAL A 43 10.05 5.40 3.25
C VAL A 43 9.76 5.81 4.70
N ILE A 44 10.50 5.30 5.68
CA ILE A 44 10.29 5.69 7.08
C ILE A 44 11.45 6.59 7.48
N PRO A 45 11.20 7.82 7.95
CA PRO A 45 12.25 8.59 8.60
C PRO A 45 12.77 7.71 9.74
N GLN A 46 14.06 7.35 9.69
CA GLN A 46 14.72 6.83 10.86
C GLN A 46 14.43 7.82 11.98
N LYS A 47 13.65 7.40 12.97
CA LYS A 47 13.45 8.17 14.18
C LYS A 47 14.83 8.24 14.84
N LYS A 48 15.56 9.31 14.55
CA LYS A 48 16.83 9.63 15.20
C LYS A 48 16.57 9.59 16.70
N ASN A 49 17.49 8.95 17.40
CA ASN A 49 17.56 8.93 18.85
C ASN A 49 17.29 10.33 19.42
N SER A 50 16.25 10.46 20.23
CA SER A 50 16.08 11.58 21.16
C SER A 50 15.46 11.05 22.44
N ASP A 51 16.35 10.77 23.40
CA ASP A 51 16.24 11.05 24.83
C ASP A 51 15.00 10.60 25.62
N LYS A 52 15.24 9.58 26.45
CA LYS A 52 15.01 9.57 27.90
C LYS A 52 13.88 10.49 28.43
N LYS A 53 12.65 9.98 28.57
CA LYS A 53 11.80 10.30 29.73
C LYS A 53 10.68 9.28 29.95
N ASN A 54 10.67 8.72 31.15
CA ASN A 54 9.60 7.90 31.72
C ASN A 54 8.24 8.61 31.63
N LYS A 55 7.24 7.94 31.03
CA LYS A 55 5.85 8.03 31.48
C LYS A 55 5.13 6.72 31.15
N ARG A 56 4.75 5.99 32.21
CA ARG A 56 3.90 4.79 32.14
C ARG A 56 2.56 5.17 31.50
N THR A 57 2.22 4.54 30.38
CA THR A 57 0.85 4.38 29.92
C THR A 57 0.68 2.97 29.35
N ASN A 58 -0.49 2.39 29.63
CA ASN A 58 -0.86 0.98 29.51
C ASN A 58 -0.35 0.29 28.23
N LYS A 59 0.40 -0.80 28.44
CA LYS A 59 0.74 -1.81 27.42
C LYS A 59 -0.53 -2.58 27.05
N GLY A 60 -1.36 -2.00 26.20
CA GLY A 60 -2.21 -2.77 25.30
C GLY A 60 -1.28 -3.47 24.31
N ASP A 61 -1.11 -4.77 24.46
CA ASP A 61 -0.12 -5.60 23.79
C ASP A 61 -0.48 -5.85 22.31
N ASN A 62 -0.66 -4.78 21.54
CA ASN A 62 -0.70 -4.87 20.09
C ASN A 62 0.74 -4.89 19.59
N LYS A 63 1.38 -6.06 19.75
CA LYS A 63 2.63 -6.48 19.10
C LYS A 63 2.38 -6.54 17.59
N SER A 64 2.06 -5.40 16.98
CA SER A 64 1.96 -5.23 15.54
C SER A 64 3.27 -5.76 14.99
N ASN A 65 3.16 -6.79 14.16
CA ASN A 65 4.30 -7.49 13.59
C ASN A 65 4.91 -6.59 12.51
N LYS A 66 5.49 -5.44 12.94
CA LYS A 66 6.11 -4.38 12.12
C LYS A 66 7.27 -4.91 11.27
N LYS A 67 7.61 -6.20 11.38
CA LYS A 67 8.61 -6.91 10.59
C LYS A 67 8.18 -7.08 9.14
N TYR A 68 6.89 -7.03 8.82
CA TYR A 68 6.36 -7.26 7.48
C TYR A 68 5.45 -6.13 7.03
N VAL A 69 5.40 -5.94 5.71
CA VAL A 69 4.48 -5.03 5.03
C VAL A 69 3.85 -5.76 3.84
N CYS A 70 2.71 -5.28 3.34
CA CYS A 70 2.10 -5.80 2.13
C CYS A 70 2.58 -4.98 0.92
N LEU A 71 3.18 -5.64 -0.06
CA LEU A 71 3.44 -5.06 -1.38
C LEU A 71 2.24 -5.36 -2.28
N VAL A 72 1.52 -4.32 -2.67
CA VAL A 72 0.40 -4.39 -3.61
C VAL A 72 0.90 -3.93 -4.97
N ARG A 73 0.48 -4.61 -6.03
CA ARG A 73 0.84 -4.29 -7.43
C ARG A 73 -0.39 -4.38 -8.31
N ALA A 74 -0.52 -3.47 -9.27
CA ALA A 74 -1.58 -3.50 -10.27
C ALA A 74 -1.03 -3.27 -11.69
N THR A 75 -1.62 -3.92 -12.68
CA THR A 75 -1.28 -3.76 -14.11
C THR A 75 -2.41 -4.24 -15.01
N ASP A 76 -2.51 -3.64 -16.19
CA ASP A 76 -3.40 -4.07 -17.29
C ASP A 76 -2.76 -5.13 -18.21
N GLY A 77 -1.61 -5.69 -17.80
CA GLY A 77 -0.82 -6.60 -18.63
C GLY A 77 0.04 -5.91 -19.69
N LYS A 78 -0.04 -4.57 -19.82
CA LYS A 78 0.75 -3.78 -20.77
C LYS A 78 1.93 -3.10 -20.04
N LYS A 79 2.28 -1.90 -20.51
CA LYS A 79 3.43 -1.12 -20.00
C LYS A 79 3.17 -0.51 -18.62
N LYS A 80 1.91 -0.24 -18.25
CA LYS A 80 1.58 0.44 -16.98
C LYS A 80 1.56 -0.59 -15.83
N LYS A 81 2.51 -0.44 -14.92
CA LYS A 81 2.69 -1.31 -13.74
C LYS A 81 2.94 -0.44 -12.52
N ILE A 82 1.97 -0.36 -11.61
CA ILE A 82 2.02 0.44 -10.39
C ILE A 82 2.12 -0.47 -9.15
N SER A 83 2.69 0.06 -8.07
CA SER A 83 2.85 -0.69 -6.83
C SER A 83 2.92 0.23 -5.61
N THR A 84 2.59 -0.30 -4.44
CA THR A 84 2.71 0.43 -3.16
C THR A 84 2.99 -0.53 -2.00
N HIS A 85 3.60 0.00 -0.93
CA HIS A 85 3.78 -0.73 0.34
C HIS A 85 2.73 -0.25 1.34
N VAL A 86 1.99 -1.18 1.94
CA VAL A 86 0.93 -0.90 2.92
C VAL A 86 1.37 -1.42 4.29
N TYR A 87 1.38 -0.55 5.31
CA TYR A 87 1.89 -0.90 6.64
C TYR A 87 1.15 -0.23 7.81
N ASP A 88 0.93 1.09 7.80
CA ASP A 88 0.30 1.79 8.93
C ASP A 88 -1.20 2.11 8.70
N ASN A 89 -1.62 2.33 7.45
CA ASN A 89 -2.99 2.70 7.09
C ASN A 89 -3.77 1.56 6.40
N VAL A 90 -3.65 0.33 6.92
CA VAL A 90 -4.14 -0.88 6.24
C VAL A 90 -5.66 -0.87 6.07
N ILE A 91 -6.40 -0.43 7.09
CA ILE A 91 -7.88 -0.45 7.09
C ILE A 91 -8.41 0.49 6.01
N ASN A 92 -8.00 1.75 6.01
CA ASN A 92 -8.48 2.72 5.01
C ASN A 92 -8.06 2.31 3.60
N PHE A 93 -6.81 1.85 3.41
CA PHE A 93 -6.36 1.36 2.11
C PHE A 93 -7.22 0.18 1.62
N SER A 94 -7.57 -0.76 2.50
CA SER A 94 -8.42 -1.90 2.17
C SER A 94 -9.84 -1.49 1.79
N GLN A 95 -10.41 -0.48 2.47
CA GLN A 95 -11.72 0.05 2.17
C GLN A 95 -11.74 0.76 0.80
N GLU A 96 -10.77 1.62 0.54
CA GLU A 96 -10.62 2.31 -0.75
C GLU A 96 -10.45 1.30 -1.89
N LEU A 97 -9.54 0.32 -1.73
CA LEU A 97 -9.32 -0.72 -2.74
C LEU A 97 -10.59 -1.53 -3.01
N SER A 98 -11.34 -1.87 -1.97
CA SER A 98 -12.62 -2.61 -2.10
C SER A 98 -13.68 -1.79 -2.82
N SER A 99 -13.72 -0.48 -2.60
CA SER A 99 -14.65 0.43 -3.29
C SER A 99 -14.41 0.44 -4.80
N ILE A 100 -13.13 0.49 -5.21
CA ILE A 100 -12.76 0.43 -6.63
C ILE A 100 -13.16 -0.90 -7.26
N MET A 101 -12.94 -2.02 -6.55
CA MET A 101 -13.26 -3.36 -7.06
C MET A 101 -14.75 -3.64 -7.21
N ARG A 102 -15.61 -2.91 -6.49
CA ARG A 102 -17.07 -3.07 -6.52
C ARG A 102 -17.78 -2.13 -7.48
N SER A 103 -17.09 -1.07 -7.91
CA SER A 103 -17.58 -0.11 -8.90
C SER A 103 -17.50 -0.72 -10.28
#